data_AF-A0A4R8KAG4-F1
#
_entry.id   AF-A0A4R8KAG4-F1
#
_cell.length_a   1.000
_cell.length_b   1.000
_cell.length_c   1.000
_cell.angle_alpha   90.00
_cell.angle_beta   90.00
_cell.angle_gamma   90.00
#
_symmetry.space_group_name_H-M   'P 1'
#
loop_
_entity.id
_entity.type
_entity.pdbx_description
1 polymer ?
#
loop_
_entity_poly.entity_id
_entity_poly.type
_entity_poly.pdbx_seq_one_letter_code
_entity_poly.pdbx_strand_id
1 'polypeptide(L)'
;MSGFSLEIRMQLYMAAGCVCMREGCNNKLVAPITPGKQLIIGEGAHIVSGATNGPRHRVLAAYDTFENGIALCANCHREVDNRQLAGTYTENVLRAWKAQAVVAASQGIGKPVITGGFNRRDEWAIVDSFREKLGTLLAELWPFTDGWEISDEGLNQISTGSRGFDPFSRWGQRHPLRSVDPGYAPRQDAIIECLETLQAIVRRKKWDYSRTNTPRIKRFLPELTIRSNEDREYAAEIANGIAVFKRLAQEFINGH
;
A
#
# COMPACT_ATOMS: atom_id res chain seq x y z
N MET A 1 35.23 6.18 -21.22
CA MET A 1 33.80 6.40 -21.54
C MET A 1 33.43 7.74 -20.96
N SER A 2 33.17 8.74 -21.81
CA SER A 2 32.61 10.02 -21.38
C SER A 2 31.16 9.77 -20.97
N GLY A 3 30.83 10.12 -19.74
CA GLY A 3 29.45 10.21 -19.27
C GLY A 3 29.16 11.66 -18.92
N PHE A 4 27.89 11.98 -18.75
CA PHE A 4 27.45 13.29 -18.30
C PHE A 4 28.28 13.81 -17.10
N SER A 5 28.62 15.10 -17.13
CA SER A 5 29.24 15.78 -15.99
C SER A 5 28.37 15.62 -14.74
N LEU A 6 28.96 15.82 -13.55
CA LEU A 6 28.19 15.79 -12.30
C LEU A 6 27.03 16.81 -12.33
N GLU A 7 27.31 18.00 -12.85
CA GLU A 7 26.34 19.08 -13.01
C GLU A 7 25.13 18.65 -13.85
N ILE A 8 25.36 18.10 -15.05
CA ILE A 8 24.27 17.69 -15.94
C ILE A 8 23.47 16.52 -15.32
N ARG A 9 24.14 15.57 -14.67
CA ARG A 9 23.44 14.48 -13.96
C ARG A 9 22.54 15.01 -12.85
N MET A 10 23.04 15.96 -12.06
CA MET A 10 22.25 16.60 -11.01
C MET A 10 21.07 17.38 -11.59
N GLN A 11 21.26 18.13 -12.68
CA GLN A 11 20.18 18.82 -13.38
C GLN A 11 19.09 17.84 -13.84
N LEU A 12 19.47 16.71 -14.43
CA LEU A 12 18.53 15.66 -14.85
C LEU A 12 17.75 15.08 -13.67
N TYR A 13 18.42 14.75 -12.56
CA TYR A 13 17.74 14.21 -11.37
C TYR A 13 16.78 15.23 -10.75
N MET A 14 17.20 16.49 -10.60
CA MET A 14 16.37 17.54 -10.03
C MET A 14 15.15 17.83 -10.92
N ALA A 15 15.33 17.88 -12.24
CA ALA A 15 14.24 18.05 -13.19
C ALA A 15 13.21 16.92 -13.12
N ALA A 16 13.62 15.71 -12.71
CA ALA A 16 12.73 14.58 -12.52
C ALA A 16 12.14 14.46 -11.09
N GLY A 17 12.44 15.40 -10.18
CA GLY A 17 12.09 15.25 -8.76
C GLY A 17 12.73 14.02 -8.10
N CYS A 18 13.91 13.62 -8.58
CA CYS A 18 14.64 12.40 -8.20
C CYS A 18 13.84 11.10 -8.41
N VAL A 19 12.96 11.06 -9.41
CA VAL A 19 12.18 9.87 -9.82
C VAL A 19 12.61 9.44 -11.23
N CYS A 20 12.57 8.13 -11.51
CA CYS A 20 12.83 7.59 -12.84
C CYS A 20 11.88 8.22 -13.88
N MET A 21 12.44 8.76 -14.96
CA MET A 21 11.65 9.42 -16.01
C MET A 21 10.91 8.42 -16.92
N ARG A 22 11.19 7.11 -16.84
CA ARG A 22 10.42 6.11 -17.60
C ARG A 22 8.98 6.12 -17.12
N GLU A 23 8.06 6.27 -18.07
CA GLU A 23 6.62 6.15 -17.83
C GLU A 23 6.28 4.83 -17.11
N GLY A 24 5.51 4.95 -16.03
CA GLY A 24 5.07 3.81 -15.21
C GLY A 24 6.10 3.26 -14.21
N CYS A 25 7.38 3.66 -14.26
CA CYS A 25 8.39 3.12 -13.35
C CYS A 25 8.32 3.70 -11.93
N ASN A 26 8.24 5.03 -11.79
CA ASN A 26 8.12 5.75 -10.51
C ASN A 26 9.18 5.45 -9.42
N ASN A 27 10.27 4.75 -9.76
CA ASN A 27 11.35 4.45 -8.82
C ASN A 27 12.06 5.73 -8.35
N LYS A 28 12.32 5.83 -7.04
CA LYS A 28 13.21 6.86 -6.49
C LYS A 28 14.65 6.59 -6.91
N LEU A 29 15.31 7.61 -7.46
CA LEU A 29 16.69 7.51 -7.94
C LEU A 29 17.73 7.79 -6.86
N VAL A 30 17.34 8.54 -5.84
CA VAL A 30 18.20 8.99 -4.74
C VAL A 30 17.49 8.75 -3.43
N ALA A 31 18.18 8.18 -2.45
CA ALA A 31 17.69 7.99 -1.09
C ALA A 31 18.79 8.29 -0.06
N PRO A 32 18.48 8.91 1.09
CA PRO A 32 19.45 9.04 2.17
C PRO A 32 19.70 7.68 2.83
N ILE A 33 20.98 7.34 3.10
CA ILE A 33 21.34 6.17 3.92
C ILE A 33 21.63 6.62 5.35
N THR A 34 22.46 7.65 5.49
CA THR A 34 22.85 8.28 6.76
C THR A 34 23.06 9.78 6.52
N PRO A 35 23.12 10.62 7.56
CA PRO A 35 23.44 12.04 7.38
C PRO A 35 24.71 12.23 6.54
N GLY A 36 24.61 12.97 5.44
CA GLY A 36 25.71 13.22 4.51
C GLY A 36 26.06 12.08 3.53
N LYS A 37 25.34 10.95 3.55
CA LYS A 37 25.51 9.86 2.57
C LYS A 37 24.21 9.53 1.85
N GLN A 38 24.26 9.57 0.53
CA GLN A 38 23.14 9.18 -0.33
C GLN A 38 23.44 7.87 -1.07
N LEU A 39 22.42 7.03 -1.19
CA LEU A 39 22.35 5.99 -2.21
C LEU A 39 21.86 6.62 -3.51
N ILE A 40 22.59 6.44 -4.60
CA ILE A 40 22.18 6.88 -5.93
C ILE A 40 22.10 5.64 -6.82
N ILE A 41 20.88 5.29 -7.25
CA ILE A 41 20.63 4.22 -8.23
C ILE A 41 20.23 4.77 -9.59
N GLY A 42 20.10 6.09 -9.69
CA GLY A 42 19.82 6.79 -10.94
C GLY A 42 21.04 6.85 -11.84
N GLU A 43 20.81 6.77 -13.14
CA GLU A 43 21.79 6.85 -14.19
C GLU A 43 21.28 7.85 -15.24
N GLY A 44 22.19 8.63 -15.82
CA GLY A 44 21.89 9.49 -16.97
C GLY A 44 22.10 8.67 -18.24
N ALA A 45 21.03 8.47 -19.01
CA ALA A 45 21.07 7.80 -20.31
C ALA A 45 21.04 8.83 -21.44
N HIS A 46 21.70 8.53 -22.56
CA HIS A 46 21.59 9.34 -23.76
C HIS A 46 20.33 8.95 -24.55
N ILE A 47 19.53 9.94 -24.92
CA ILE A 47 18.40 9.76 -25.83
C ILE A 47 18.92 9.36 -27.22
N VAL A 48 19.94 10.07 -27.71
CA VAL A 48 20.68 9.77 -28.95
C VAL A 48 22.10 9.36 -28.60
N SER A 49 22.49 8.15 -29.01
CA SER A 49 23.83 7.60 -28.76
C SER A 49 24.90 8.23 -29.64
N GLY A 50 26.06 8.56 -29.05
CA GLY A 50 27.27 8.94 -29.79
C GLY A 50 28.05 7.75 -30.35
N ALA A 51 27.83 6.54 -29.86
CA ALA A 51 28.46 5.34 -30.40
C ALA A 51 27.79 4.96 -31.73
N THR A 52 28.59 4.77 -32.79
CA THR A 52 28.13 4.41 -34.16
C THR A 52 27.26 3.16 -34.19
N ASN A 53 27.50 2.24 -33.26
CA ASN A 53 26.73 1.00 -33.11
C ASN A 53 25.77 1.01 -31.91
N GLY A 54 25.56 2.16 -31.29
CA GLY A 54 24.63 2.31 -30.17
C GLY A 54 23.18 2.50 -30.62
N PRO A 55 22.23 2.39 -29.69
CA PRO A 55 20.82 2.59 -29.97
C PRO A 55 20.55 4.04 -30.40
N ARG A 56 19.69 4.22 -31.42
CA ARG A 56 19.30 5.54 -31.93
C ARG A 56 20.48 6.43 -32.33
N HIS A 57 21.59 5.85 -32.79
CA HIS A 57 22.78 6.62 -33.15
C HIS A 57 22.48 7.68 -34.22
N ARG A 58 22.95 8.91 -33.97
CA ARG A 58 22.95 10.02 -34.93
C ARG A 58 24.10 10.97 -34.59
N VAL A 59 24.62 11.67 -35.60
CA VAL A 59 25.63 12.71 -35.41
C VAL A 59 25.00 13.94 -34.75
N LEU A 60 25.55 14.36 -33.61
CA LEU A 60 25.18 15.57 -32.88
C LEU A 60 26.42 16.44 -32.64
N ALA A 61 26.22 17.75 -32.47
CA ALA A 61 27.30 18.67 -32.10
C ALA A 61 27.85 18.40 -30.68
N ALA A 62 26.97 17.97 -29.77
CA ALA A 62 27.33 17.53 -28.41
C ALA A 62 26.36 16.45 -27.93
N TYR A 63 26.89 15.41 -27.28
CA TYR A 63 26.09 14.29 -26.75
C TYR A 63 25.77 14.44 -25.26
N ASP A 64 26.73 14.93 -24.47
CA ASP A 64 26.63 15.09 -23.03
C ASP A 64 25.94 16.42 -22.68
N THR A 65 24.69 16.60 -23.11
CA THR A 65 23.87 17.79 -22.84
C THR A 65 22.64 17.45 -22.01
N PHE A 66 22.09 18.44 -21.30
CA PHE A 66 20.83 18.25 -20.59
C PHE A 66 19.74 17.79 -21.56
N GLU A 67 19.62 18.40 -22.74
CA GLU A 67 18.60 18.12 -23.75
C GLU A 67 18.64 16.67 -24.25
N ASN A 68 19.83 16.11 -24.41
CA ASN A 68 20.05 14.74 -24.86
C ASN A 68 20.09 13.70 -23.72
N GLY A 69 19.99 14.13 -22.46
CA GLY A 69 19.95 13.25 -21.29
C GLY A 69 18.53 12.91 -20.82
N ILE A 70 18.37 11.71 -20.24
CA ILE A 70 17.18 11.28 -19.50
C ILE A 70 17.62 10.56 -18.21
N ALA A 71 16.96 10.84 -17.08
CA ALA A 71 17.28 10.21 -15.80
C ALA A 71 16.48 8.92 -15.58
N LEU A 72 17.14 7.78 -15.47
CA LEU A 72 16.53 6.46 -15.34
C LEU A 72 17.11 5.68 -14.16
N CYS A 73 16.37 4.70 -13.62
CA CYS A 73 17.00 3.71 -12.74
C CYS A 73 17.83 2.72 -13.56
N ALA A 74 18.82 2.05 -12.94
CA ALA A 74 19.72 1.13 -13.62
C ALA A 74 19.02 0.06 -14.50
N ASN A 75 17.84 -0.42 -14.08
CA ASN A 75 17.06 -1.39 -14.87
C ASN A 75 16.48 -0.77 -16.14
N CYS A 76 15.83 0.38 -16.03
CA CYS A 76 15.25 1.08 -17.18
C CYS A 76 16.33 1.59 -18.12
N HIS A 77 17.48 2.03 -17.59
CA HIS A 77 18.62 2.45 -18.40
C HIS A 77 19.12 1.29 -19.27
N ARG A 78 19.43 0.14 -18.65
CA ARG A 78 19.86 -1.06 -19.37
C ARG A 78 18.88 -1.49 -20.46
N GLU A 79 17.58 -1.35 -20.19
CA GLU A 79 16.51 -1.70 -21.13
C GLU A 79 16.47 -0.76 -22.35
N VAL A 80 16.51 0.56 -22.14
CA VAL A 80 16.49 1.53 -23.27
C VAL A 80 17.77 1.52 -24.08
N ASP A 81 18.88 1.11 -23.46
CA ASP A 81 20.18 0.99 -24.13
C ASP A 81 20.34 -0.30 -24.93
N ASN A 82 19.40 -1.24 -24.79
CA ASN A 82 19.39 -2.44 -25.61
C ASN A 82 19.11 -2.09 -27.07
N ARG A 83 20.13 -2.28 -27.94
CA ARG A 83 20.04 -2.02 -29.38
C ARG A 83 18.87 -2.75 -30.05
N GLN A 84 18.55 -3.97 -29.63
CA GLN A 84 17.44 -4.74 -30.20
C GLN A 84 16.07 -4.09 -29.94
N LEU A 85 15.96 -3.28 -28.88
CA LEU A 85 14.75 -2.57 -28.48
C LEU A 85 14.73 -1.13 -28.96
N ALA A 86 15.71 -0.68 -29.75
CA ALA A 86 15.78 0.71 -30.23
C ALA A 86 14.57 1.12 -31.10
N GLY A 87 13.91 0.15 -31.76
CA GLY A 87 12.66 0.38 -32.48
C GLY A 87 11.45 0.60 -31.57
N THR A 88 11.47 0.04 -30.35
CA THR A 88 10.44 0.24 -29.32
C THR A 88 10.72 1.54 -28.55
N TYR A 89 11.96 1.71 -28.08
CA TYR A 89 12.41 2.88 -27.36
C TYR A 89 13.03 3.87 -28.35
N THR A 90 12.18 4.50 -29.15
CA THR A 90 12.60 5.51 -30.14
C THR A 90 13.00 6.82 -29.45
N GLU A 91 13.71 7.70 -30.19
CA GLU A 91 14.04 9.06 -29.70
C GLU A 91 12.78 9.81 -29.24
N ASN A 92 11.68 9.73 -30.00
CA ASN A 92 10.42 10.39 -29.68
C ASN A 92 9.81 9.88 -28.36
N VAL A 93 9.86 8.57 -28.11
CA VAL A 93 9.35 7.97 -26.86
C VAL A 93 10.15 8.49 -25.66
N LEU A 94 11.48 8.46 -25.73
CA LEU A 94 12.32 8.92 -24.61
C LEU A 94 12.16 10.43 -24.36
N ARG A 95 11.98 11.23 -25.42
CA ARG A 95 11.66 12.66 -25.27
C ARG A 95 10.30 12.89 -24.63
N ALA A 96 9.29 12.11 -25.00
CA ALA A 96 7.97 12.18 -24.38
C ALA A 96 8.02 11.84 -22.88
N TRP A 97 8.70 10.76 -22.52
CA TRP A 97 8.92 10.36 -21.12
C TRP A 97 9.59 11.47 -20.30
N LYS A 98 10.67 12.06 -20.82
CA LYS A 98 11.34 13.17 -20.17
C LYS A 98 10.40 14.36 -19.97
N ALA A 99 9.66 14.77 -21.01
CA ALA A 99 8.74 15.90 -20.92
C ALA A 99 7.64 15.66 -19.88
N GLN A 100 7.03 14.48 -19.89
CA GLN A 100 6.02 14.07 -18.91
C GLN A 100 6.57 14.07 -17.48
N ALA A 101 7.77 13.53 -17.27
CA ALA A 101 8.40 13.46 -15.95
C ALA A 101 8.70 14.86 -15.38
N VAL A 102 9.17 15.79 -16.22
CA VAL A 102 9.41 17.19 -15.81
C VAL A 102 8.10 17.88 -15.41
N VAL A 103 7.05 17.71 -16.21
CA VAL A 103 5.72 18.24 -15.89
C VAL A 103 5.19 17.64 -14.58
N ALA A 104 5.31 16.33 -14.39
CA ALA A 104 4.87 15.64 -13.19
C ALA A 104 5.63 16.12 -11.94
N ALA A 105 6.96 16.28 -12.03
CA ALA A 105 7.78 16.81 -10.95
C ALA A 105 7.35 18.23 -10.56
N SER A 106 7.10 19.10 -11.56
CA SER A 106 6.61 20.46 -11.33
C SER A 106 5.22 20.47 -10.69
N GLN A 107 4.30 19.62 -11.13
CA GLN A 107 2.93 19.54 -10.60
C GLN A 107 2.87 18.91 -9.21
N GLY A 108 3.89 18.14 -8.83
CA GLY A 108 4.03 17.48 -7.53
C GLY A 108 4.59 18.39 -6.42
N ILE A 109 5.03 19.61 -6.74
CA ILE A 109 5.51 20.56 -5.73
C ILE A 109 4.40 20.83 -4.71
N GLY A 110 4.73 20.66 -3.42
CA GLY A 110 3.78 20.84 -2.32
C GLY A 110 2.75 19.72 -2.17
N LYS A 111 2.87 18.63 -2.95
CA LYS A 111 1.98 17.46 -2.86
C LYS A 111 2.75 16.24 -2.34
N PRO A 112 2.11 15.39 -1.52
CA PRO A 112 2.73 14.15 -1.09
C PRO A 112 3.07 13.27 -2.30
N VAL A 113 4.27 12.67 -2.30
CA VAL A 113 4.71 11.76 -3.37
C VAL A 113 3.92 10.45 -3.23
N ILE A 114 3.25 10.08 -4.31
CA ILE A 114 2.52 8.83 -4.39
C ILE A 114 3.35 7.82 -5.21
N THR A 115 3.84 6.76 -4.57
CA THR A 115 4.67 5.73 -5.22
C THR A 115 3.83 4.80 -6.11
N GLY A 116 4.39 4.35 -7.24
CA GLY A 116 3.68 3.59 -8.29
C GLY A 116 2.94 2.35 -7.79
N GLY A 117 1.73 2.14 -8.33
CA GLY A 117 0.70 1.23 -7.81
C GLY A 117 -0.57 1.99 -7.41
N PHE A 118 -0.42 3.25 -7.02
CA PHE A 118 -1.55 4.13 -6.73
C PHE A 118 -2.18 4.65 -8.02
N ASN A 119 -3.23 3.97 -8.47
CA ASN A 119 -4.28 4.60 -9.24
C ASN A 119 -5.34 5.04 -8.24
N ARG A 120 -5.64 6.34 -8.16
CA ARG A 120 -6.62 6.87 -7.20
C ARG A 120 -7.97 6.15 -7.28
N ARG A 121 -8.41 5.76 -8.48
CA ARG A 121 -9.67 5.01 -8.66
C ARG A 121 -9.57 3.61 -8.06
N ASP A 122 -8.48 2.91 -8.33
CA ASP A 122 -8.28 1.55 -7.85
C ASP A 122 -8.09 1.54 -6.33
N GLU A 123 -7.38 2.52 -5.78
CA GLU A 123 -7.22 2.71 -4.34
C GLU A 123 -8.54 3.06 -3.65
N TRP A 124 -9.36 3.92 -4.24
CA TRP A 124 -10.70 4.18 -3.73
C TRP A 124 -11.57 2.93 -3.77
N ALA A 125 -11.47 2.12 -4.83
CA ALA A 125 -12.18 0.85 -4.91
C ALA A 125 -11.71 -0.13 -3.81
N ILE A 126 -10.40 -0.19 -3.51
CA ILE A 126 -9.86 -1.00 -2.40
C ILE A 126 -10.39 -0.51 -1.05
N VAL A 127 -10.33 0.80 -0.80
CA VAL A 127 -10.81 1.41 0.45
C VAL A 127 -12.31 1.22 0.62
N ASP A 128 -13.11 1.44 -0.42
CA ASP A 128 -14.56 1.24 -0.38
C ASP A 128 -14.94 -0.23 -0.20
N SER A 129 -14.24 -1.16 -0.86
CA SER A 129 -14.42 -2.60 -0.62
C SER A 129 -14.13 -2.96 0.83
N PHE A 130 -13.07 -2.41 1.42
CA PHE A 130 -12.75 -2.63 2.83
C PHE A 130 -13.82 -2.02 3.75
N ARG A 131 -14.31 -0.81 3.46
CA ARG A 131 -15.41 -0.17 4.21
C ARG A 131 -16.69 -1.00 4.16
N GLU A 132 -17.04 -1.56 3.01
CA GLU A 132 -18.20 -2.44 2.87
C GLU A 132 -18.09 -3.66 3.79
N LYS A 133 -16.92 -4.32 3.80
CA LYS A 133 -16.66 -5.45 4.71
C LYS A 133 -16.76 -5.06 6.19
N LEU A 134 -16.24 -3.88 6.56
CA LEU A 134 -16.41 -3.36 7.93
C LEU A 134 -17.88 -3.09 8.25
N GLY A 135 -18.63 -2.51 7.32
CA GLY A 135 -20.06 -2.26 7.48
C GLY A 135 -20.86 -3.54 7.73
N THR A 136 -20.60 -4.60 6.95
CA THR A 136 -21.20 -5.92 7.16
C THR A 136 -20.85 -6.46 8.54
N LEU A 137 -19.57 -6.47 8.92
CA LEU A 137 -19.14 -6.94 10.24
C LEU A 137 -19.79 -6.14 11.38
N LEU A 138 -19.86 -4.81 11.29
CA LEU A 138 -20.50 -3.95 12.30
C LEU A 138 -21.99 -4.26 12.46
N ALA A 139 -22.70 -4.53 11.36
CA ALA A 139 -24.11 -4.90 11.38
C ALA A 139 -24.32 -6.28 12.02
N GLU A 140 -23.45 -7.25 11.72
CA GLU A 140 -23.54 -8.62 12.23
C GLU A 140 -23.12 -8.76 13.69
N LEU A 141 -22.33 -7.81 14.22
CA LEU A 141 -22.07 -7.74 15.66
C LEU A 141 -23.33 -7.46 16.49
N TRP A 142 -24.50 -7.24 15.87
CA TRP A 142 -25.78 -7.17 16.56
C TRP A 142 -26.45 -8.56 16.69
N PRO A 143 -27.08 -8.90 17.84
CA PRO A 143 -27.00 -8.21 19.13
C PRO A 143 -25.70 -8.59 19.87
N PHE A 144 -25.00 -7.58 20.40
CA PHE A 144 -23.89 -7.76 21.33
C PHE A 144 -24.29 -7.20 22.69
N THR A 145 -24.27 -8.05 23.73
CA THR A 145 -24.70 -7.71 25.09
C THR A 145 -23.54 -7.77 26.07
N ASP A 146 -22.81 -6.67 26.22
CA ASP A 146 -21.76 -6.47 27.23
C ASP A 146 -20.74 -7.61 27.36
N GLY A 147 -20.37 -8.25 26.24
CA GLY A 147 -19.38 -9.34 26.22
C GLY A 147 -19.93 -10.74 26.47
N TRP A 148 -21.22 -10.88 26.78
CA TRP A 148 -21.82 -12.16 27.16
C TRP A 148 -22.42 -12.92 25.99
N GLU A 149 -22.93 -12.21 25.01
CA GLU A 149 -23.62 -12.78 23.86
C GLU A 149 -23.20 -12.06 22.59
N ILE A 150 -23.11 -12.83 21.51
CA ILE A 150 -22.76 -12.36 20.17
C ILE A 150 -23.44 -13.28 19.16
N SER A 151 -23.77 -12.77 17.98
CA SER A 151 -24.31 -13.61 16.92
C SER A 151 -23.26 -14.61 16.39
N ASP A 152 -23.70 -15.75 15.88
CA ASP A 152 -22.85 -16.72 15.19
C ASP A 152 -22.15 -16.09 13.98
N GLU A 153 -22.89 -15.27 13.23
CA GLU A 153 -22.35 -14.55 12.10
C GLU A 153 -21.29 -13.53 12.55
N GLY A 154 -21.51 -12.83 13.66
CA GLY A 154 -20.52 -11.93 14.27
C GLY A 154 -19.22 -12.65 14.61
N LEU A 155 -19.26 -13.86 15.17
CA LEU A 155 -18.06 -14.67 15.42
C LEU A 155 -17.35 -15.08 14.12
N ASN A 156 -18.12 -15.50 13.11
CA ASN A 156 -17.58 -15.86 11.80
C ASN A 156 -16.91 -14.66 11.11
N GLN A 157 -17.51 -13.48 11.22
CA GLN A 157 -17.00 -12.25 10.66
C GLN A 157 -15.76 -11.75 11.43
N ILE A 158 -15.68 -11.90 12.76
CA ILE A 158 -14.44 -11.63 13.52
C ILE A 158 -13.30 -12.53 13.01
N SER A 159 -13.56 -13.83 12.86
CA SER A 159 -12.59 -14.82 12.36
C SER A 159 -12.15 -14.58 10.92
N THR A 160 -13.05 -14.08 10.07
CA THR A 160 -12.76 -13.77 8.66
C THR A 160 -12.06 -12.42 8.52
N GLY A 161 -12.51 -11.43 9.28
CA GLY A 161 -11.91 -10.11 9.38
C GLY A 161 -10.50 -10.15 9.96
N SER A 162 -10.21 -11.01 10.94
CA SER A 162 -8.85 -11.20 11.48
C SER A 162 -7.85 -11.76 10.45
N ARG A 163 -8.31 -12.12 9.25
CA ARG A 163 -7.47 -12.56 8.12
C ARG A 163 -7.45 -11.55 6.97
N GLY A 164 -8.09 -10.38 7.14
CA GLY A 164 -8.21 -9.38 6.08
C GLY A 164 -9.46 -9.49 5.22
N PHE A 165 -10.49 -10.22 5.68
CA PHE A 165 -11.74 -10.48 4.92
C PHE A 165 -11.55 -11.31 3.64
N ASP A 166 -10.38 -11.95 3.48
CA ASP A 166 -10.08 -12.88 2.40
C ASP A 166 -9.76 -14.27 2.99
N PRO A 167 -10.46 -15.34 2.58
CA PRO A 167 -10.16 -16.69 3.06
C PRO A 167 -8.86 -17.26 2.47
N PHE A 168 -8.33 -16.71 1.37
CA PHE A 168 -7.19 -17.27 0.63
C PHE A 168 -5.87 -16.56 0.92
N SER A 169 -5.92 -15.32 1.42
CA SER A 169 -4.73 -14.50 1.65
C SER A 169 -4.52 -14.25 3.15
N ARG A 170 -3.25 -14.03 3.54
CA ARG A 170 -2.92 -13.47 4.85
C ARG A 170 -2.79 -11.97 4.74
N TRP A 171 -3.25 -11.25 5.76
CA TRP A 171 -3.04 -9.81 5.85
C TRP A 171 -1.54 -9.46 5.78
N GLY A 172 -1.21 -8.40 5.03
CA GLY A 172 0.17 -7.98 4.81
C GLY A 172 0.30 -7.01 3.65
N GLN A 173 1.54 -6.60 3.35
CA GLN A 173 1.84 -5.53 2.37
C GLN A 173 1.35 -5.79 0.93
N ARG A 174 1.01 -7.04 0.58
CA ARG A 174 0.51 -7.44 -0.74
C ARG A 174 -0.93 -7.94 -0.70
N HIS A 175 -1.66 -7.68 0.38
CA HIS A 175 -3.03 -8.13 0.53
C HIS A 175 -3.96 -7.36 -0.43
N PRO A 176 -4.87 -8.02 -1.16
CA PRO A 176 -5.70 -7.38 -2.20
C PRO A 176 -6.65 -6.30 -1.66
N LEU A 177 -7.04 -6.39 -0.39
CA LEU A 177 -7.88 -5.39 0.28
C LEU A 177 -7.08 -4.36 1.10
N ARG A 178 -5.75 -4.35 1.00
CA ARG A 178 -4.90 -3.38 1.70
C ARG A 178 -4.48 -2.26 0.75
N SER A 179 -4.85 -1.02 1.10
CA SER A 179 -4.43 0.17 0.38
C SER A 179 -2.91 0.35 0.49
N VAL A 180 -2.32 0.94 -0.55
CA VAL A 180 -0.92 1.38 -0.51
C VAL A 180 -0.78 2.83 -0.03
N ASP A 181 -1.90 3.53 0.15
CA ASP A 181 -1.92 4.91 0.64
C ASP A 181 -1.51 4.96 2.12
N PRO A 182 -0.47 5.73 2.49
CA PRO A 182 -0.03 5.86 3.89
C PRO A 182 -1.10 6.50 4.80
N GLY A 183 -2.13 7.16 4.27
CA GLY A 183 -3.28 7.65 5.02
C GLY A 183 -4.28 6.57 5.43
N TYR A 184 -4.43 5.52 4.63
CA TYR A 184 -5.38 4.42 4.90
C TYR A 184 -4.69 3.17 5.44
N ALA A 185 -3.55 2.77 4.89
CA ALA A 185 -2.92 1.48 5.17
C ALA A 185 -2.64 1.25 6.67
N PRO A 186 -2.07 2.20 7.44
CA PRO A 186 -1.85 2.01 8.87
C PRO A 186 -3.15 1.88 9.68
N ARG A 187 -4.23 2.53 9.23
CA ARG A 187 -5.54 2.43 9.88
C ARG A 187 -6.19 1.07 9.61
N GLN A 188 -6.05 0.54 8.39
CA GLN A 188 -6.45 -0.83 8.08
C GLN A 188 -5.65 -1.83 8.92
N ASP A 189 -4.33 -1.66 9.02
CA ASP A 189 -3.47 -2.52 9.83
C ASP A 189 -3.93 -2.56 11.30
N ALA A 190 -4.21 -1.40 11.91
CA ALA A 190 -4.71 -1.31 13.27
C ALA A 190 -6.06 -2.02 13.48
N ILE A 191 -6.96 -1.94 12.50
CA ILE A 191 -8.25 -2.66 12.55
C ILE A 191 -8.03 -4.17 12.49
N ILE A 192 -7.17 -4.65 11.60
CA ILE A 192 -6.89 -6.08 11.47
C ILE A 192 -6.19 -6.62 12.71
N GLU A 193 -5.21 -5.91 13.26
CA GLU A 193 -4.55 -6.26 14.52
C GLU A 193 -5.54 -6.33 15.70
N CYS A 194 -6.50 -5.40 15.75
CA CYS A 194 -7.59 -5.44 16.72
C CYS A 194 -8.47 -6.69 16.55
N LEU A 195 -8.80 -7.07 15.31
CA LEU A 195 -9.57 -8.27 15.01
C LEU A 195 -8.80 -9.56 15.30
N GLU A 196 -7.49 -9.59 15.07
CA GLU A 196 -6.61 -10.70 15.47
C GLU A 196 -6.60 -10.88 16.99
N THR A 197 -6.49 -9.79 17.74
CA THR A 197 -6.57 -9.78 19.21
C THR A 197 -7.94 -10.28 19.68
N LEU A 198 -9.02 -9.75 19.10
CA LEU A 198 -10.39 -10.19 19.40
C LEU A 198 -10.60 -11.67 19.11
N GLN A 199 -10.13 -12.15 17.96
CA GLN A 199 -10.22 -13.56 17.59
C GLN A 199 -9.43 -14.45 18.56
N ALA A 200 -8.27 -14.00 19.03
CA ALA A 200 -7.50 -14.69 20.04
C ALA A 200 -8.24 -14.76 21.39
N ILE A 201 -8.93 -13.68 21.80
CA ILE A 201 -9.79 -13.66 23.00
C ILE A 201 -10.95 -14.65 22.82
N VAL A 202 -11.72 -14.51 21.74
CA VAL A 202 -12.91 -15.32 21.44
C VAL A 202 -12.60 -16.83 21.49
N ARG A 203 -11.42 -17.24 21.05
CA ARG A 203 -10.99 -18.65 21.04
C ARG A 203 -10.66 -19.23 22.41
N ARG A 204 -10.51 -18.41 23.46
CA ARG A 204 -10.18 -18.89 24.81
C ARG A 204 -11.35 -19.64 25.46
N LYS A 205 -12.58 -19.38 25.04
CA LYS A 205 -13.79 -20.03 25.58
C LYS A 205 -14.66 -20.58 24.45
N LYS A 206 -15.46 -21.59 24.76
CA LYS A 206 -16.42 -22.18 23.82
C LYS A 206 -17.70 -21.35 23.78
N TRP A 207 -18.18 -21.04 22.58
CA TRP A 207 -19.43 -20.31 22.34
C TRP A 207 -20.52 -21.27 21.82
N ASP A 208 -21.71 -21.23 22.44
CA ASP A 208 -22.80 -22.18 22.16
C ASP A 208 -24.20 -21.54 22.29
N TYR A 209 -25.21 -22.20 21.71
CA TYR A 209 -26.62 -21.81 21.71
C TYR A 209 -27.39 -22.23 22.96
N SER A 210 -26.82 -23.13 23.77
CA SER A 210 -27.52 -23.87 24.83
C SER A 210 -28.11 -23.04 25.97
N ARG A 211 -27.95 -21.70 25.96
CA ARG A 211 -28.48 -20.78 26.98
C ARG A 211 -29.16 -19.53 26.39
N THR A 212 -29.52 -19.54 25.12
CA THR A 212 -30.16 -18.42 24.43
C THR A 212 -31.51 -18.85 23.84
N ASN A 213 -32.57 -18.07 24.09
CA ASN A 213 -33.89 -18.32 23.48
C ASN A 213 -33.97 -17.85 22.02
N THR A 214 -32.89 -17.28 21.48
CA THR A 214 -32.84 -16.72 20.13
C THR A 214 -31.92 -17.57 19.25
N PRO A 215 -32.43 -18.16 18.15
CA PRO A 215 -31.59 -18.82 17.16
C PRO A 215 -30.52 -17.84 16.66
N ARG A 216 -29.28 -18.30 16.49
CA ARG A 216 -28.11 -17.52 16.02
C ARG A 216 -27.41 -16.65 17.06
N ILE A 217 -27.91 -16.50 18.28
CA ILE A 217 -27.14 -15.86 19.37
C ILE A 217 -26.35 -16.93 20.11
N LYS A 218 -25.05 -16.72 20.31
CA LYS A 218 -24.19 -17.59 21.12
C LYS A 218 -23.81 -16.90 22.41
N ARG A 219 -23.74 -17.69 23.48
CA ARG A 219 -23.16 -17.31 24.77
C ARG A 219 -21.94 -18.19 25.04
N PHE A 220 -20.89 -17.62 25.62
CA PHE A 220 -19.75 -18.45 26.04
C PHE A 220 -20.13 -19.31 27.25
N LEU A 221 -19.74 -20.58 27.24
CA LEU A 221 -20.06 -21.55 28.29
C LEU A 221 -19.10 -21.36 29.47
N PRO A 222 -19.61 -21.04 30.68
CA PRO A 222 -18.77 -21.02 31.87
C PRO A 222 -18.45 -22.46 32.29
N GLU A 223 -17.22 -22.69 32.76
CA GLU A 223 -16.76 -24.01 33.23
C GLU A 223 -17.51 -24.46 34.49
N LEU A 224 -18.07 -23.51 35.25
CA LEU A 224 -18.92 -23.72 36.42
C LEU A 224 -20.26 -23.01 36.20
N THR A 225 -21.34 -23.50 36.80
CA THR A 225 -22.72 -22.94 36.65
C THR A 225 -22.91 -21.52 37.22
N ILE A 226 -21.84 -20.83 37.61
CA ILE A 226 -21.85 -19.49 38.23
C ILE A 226 -20.95 -18.56 37.40
N ARG A 227 -21.39 -17.31 37.15
CA ARG A 227 -20.56 -16.25 36.54
C ARG A 227 -19.39 -15.91 37.47
N SER A 228 -18.27 -16.62 37.32
CA SER A 228 -17.06 -16.41 38.11
C SER A 228 -16.48 -15.02 37.86
N ASN A 229 -15.53 -14.58 38.68
CA ASN A 229 -14.80 -13.35 38.40
C ASN A 229 -14.04 -13.44 37.06
N GLU A 230 -13.48 -14.61 36.74
CA GLU A 230 -12.80 -14.88 35.46
C GLU A 230 -13.74 -14.72 34.26
N ASP A 231 -14.98 -15.19 34.34
CA ASP A 231 -15.97 -15.03 33.26
C ASP A 231 -16.37 -13.56 33.08
N ARG A 232 -16.43 -12.78 34.17
CA ARG A 232 -16.70 -11.34 34.12
C ARG A 232 -15.53 -10.58 33.51
N GLU A 233 -14.30 -10.95 33.86
CA GLU A 233 -13.08 -10.39 33.29
C GLU A 233 -13.00 -10.69 31.78
N TYR A 234 -13.27 -11.94 31.39
CA TYR A 234 -13.34 -12.33 29.98
C TYR A 234 -14.42 -11.57 29.20
N ALA A 235 -15.63 -11.46 29.74
CA ALA A 235 -16.70 -10.68 29.12
C ALA A 235 -16.31 -9.20 28.97
N ALA A 236 -15.70 -8.61 30.01
CA ALA A 236 -15.20 -7.23 29.96
C ALA A 236 -14.10 -7.05 28.91
N GLU A 237 -13.17 -8.01 28.78
CA GLU A 237 -12.11 -7.99 27.77
C GLU A 237 -12.69 -8.00 26.34
N ILE A 238 -13.68 -8.86 26.08
CA ILE A 238 -14.39 -8.88 24.79
C ILE A 238 -15.13 -7.58 24.54
N ALA A 239 -15.87 -7.08 25.54
CA ALA A 239 -16.62 -5.83 25.42
C ALA A 239 -15.70 -4.65 25.10
N ASN A 240 -14.56 -4.56 25.77
CA ASN A 240 -13.54 -3.56 25.49
C ASN A 240 -12.96 -3.72 24.08
N GLY A 241 -12.60 -4.94 23.68
CA GLY A 241 -12.08 -5.21 22.35
C GLY A 241 -13.07 -4.82 21.24
N ILE A 242 -14.35 -5.18 21.40
CA ILE A 242 -15.41 -4.82 20.45
C ILE A 242 -15.64 -3.32 20.43
N ALA A 243 -15.59 -2.64 21.57
CA ALA A 243 -15.70 -1.18 21.62
C ALA A 243 -14.54 -0.49 20.88
N VAL A 244 -13.31 -0.97 21.06
CA VAL A 244 -12.12 -0.48 20.34
C VAL A 244 -12.26 -0.73 18.84
N PHE A 245 -12.65 -1.95 18.44
CA PHE A 245 -12.90 -2.30 17.04
C PHE A 245 -13.96 -1.38 16.43
N LYS A 246 -15.13 -1.22 17.09
CA LYS A 246 -16.22 -0.36 16.62
C LYS A 246 -15.74 1.07 16.39
N ARG A 247 -14.97 1.62 17.33
CA ARG A 247 -14.39 2.96 17.18
C ARG A 247 -13.49 3.05 15.95
N LEU A 248 -12.50 2.16 15.83
CA LEU A 248 -11.55 2.16 14.70
C LEU A 248 -12.26 1.99 13.35
N ALA A 249 -13.22 1.07 13.28
CA ALA A 249 -14.01 0.83 12.08
C ALA A 249 -14.86 2.05 11.70
N GLN A 250 -15.52 2.68 12.67
CA GLN A 250 -16.34 3.87 12.43
C GLN A 250 -15.49 5.08 12.02
N GLU A 251 -14.32 5.27 12.64
CA GLU A 251 -13.34 6.30 12.26
C GLU A 251 -12.83 6.07 10.82
N PHE A 252 -12.58 4.83 10.42
CA PHE A 252 -12.15 4.50 9.06
C PHE A 252 -13.27 4.70 8.02
N ILE A 253 -14.50 4.31 8.36
CA ILE A 253 -15.66 4.47 7.47
C ILE A 253 -16.00 5.97 7.28
N ASN A 254 -15.98 6.75 8.36
CA ASN A 254 -16.38 8.16 8.34
C ASN A 254 -15.22 9.12 7.97
N GLY A 255 -13.98 8.66 8.06
CA GLY A 255 -12.80 9.47 7.75
C GLY A 255 -12.56 9.59 6.24
N HIS A 256 -12.32 10.82 5.78
CA HIS A 256 -11.78 11.11 4.44
C HIS A 256 -10.28 10.78 4.37
#